data_AF-A0A6L6VDR5-F1
#
_entry.id   AF-A0A6L6VDR5-F1
#
_cell.length_a   1.000
_cell.length_b   1.000
_cell.length_c   1.000
_cell.angle_alpha   90.00
_cell.angle_beta   90.00
_cell.angle_gamma   90.00
#
_symmetry.space_group_name_H-M   'P 1'
#
loop_
_entity.id
_entity.type
_entity.pdbx_description
1 polymer ?
#
loop_
_entity_poly.entity_id
_entity_poly.type
_entity_poly.pdbx_seq_one_letter_code
_entity_poly.pdbx_strand_id
1 'polypeptide(L)'
;MNRRTILKGGLVLAATSHTAAGTTIVADPLLNAIRDYRTGIDVMNAIPPALITMENEDDLVQATYGPHQHRLQQWNTPAMSREGAIEALRLMESEHVFVDEIGVSMHRAVLAFLEGL
;
A
#
# COMPACT_ATOMS: atom_id res chain seq x y z
N MET A 1 19.70 -9.69 64.86
CA MET A 1 20.94 -8.95 64.51
C MET A 1 20.79 -8.42 63.09
N ASN A 2 20.79 -7.09 62.95
CA ASN A 2 20.66 -6.30 61.71
C ASN A 2 21.71 -6.61 60.63
N ARG A 3 21.39 -6.27 59.36
CA ARG A 3 22.14 -5.31 58.50
C ARG A 3 21.79 -5.49 57.00
N ARG A 4 21.03 -4.56 56.41
CA ARG A 4 21.17 -3.99 55.04
C ARG A 4 19.86 -3.34 54.60
N THR A 5 19.58 -2.11 55.02
CA THR A 5 20.06 -0.85 54.41
C THR A 5 19.21 -0.44 53.21
N ILE A 6 18.32 0.51 53.49
CA ILE A 6 17.57 1.38 52.58
C ILE A 6 18.55 2.34 51.88
N LEU A 7 18.53 2.42 50.54
CA LEU A 7 18.97 3.60 49.77
C LEU A 7 18.16 3.63 48.45
N LYS A 8 17.22 4.57 48.31
CA LYS A 8 17.38 5.91 47.71
C LYS A 8 17.35 5.89 46.18
N GLY A 9 16.45 6.68 45.60
CA GLY A 9 16.56 7.13 44.21
C GLY A 9 15.23 7.19 43.49
N GLY A 10 14.36 8.13 43.88
CA GLY A 10 13.22 8.50 43.06
C GLY A 10 13.71 9.10 41.74
N LEU A 11 13.39 8.44 40.63
CA LEU A 11 13.56 9.00 39.29
C LEU A 11 12.18 9.42 38.81
N VAL A 12 11.84 10.69 39.00
CA VAL A 12 10.69 11.29 38.32
C VAL A 12 11.15 11.61 36.90
N LEU A 13 10.82 10.75 35.94
CA LEU A 13 10.88 11.14 34.53
C LEU A 13 9.74 12.13 34.29
N ALA A 14 10.08 13.41 34.22
CA ALA A 14 9.21 14.39 33.59
C ALA A 14 9.19 14.09 32.08
N ALA A 15 8.19 13.32 31.64
CA ALA A 15 7.89 13.17 30.23
C ALA A 15 7.43 14.54 29.71
N THR A 16 8.31 15.22 28.98
CA THR A 16 7.91 16.38 28.19
C THR A 16 7.07 15.85 27.02
N SER A 17 5.75 15.99 27.15
CA SER A 17 4.80 15.77 26.08
C SER A 17 5.13 16.72 24.93
N HIS A 18 5.97 16.28 24.02
CA HIS A 18 6.05 16.90 22.71
C HIS A 18 4.78 16.47 21.99
N THR A 19 3.79 17.36 21.95
CA THR A 19 2.71 17.26 20.96
C THR A 19 3.37 17.38 19.60
N ALA A 20 3.81 16.24 19.07
CA ALA A 20 4.03 16.11 17.65
C ALA A 20 2.69 16.43 17.01
N ALA A 21 2.59 17.60 16.38
CA ALA A 21 1.49 17.91 15.49
C ALA A 21 1.47 16.78 14.46
N GLY A 22 0.54 15.83 14.65
CA GLY A 22 0.38 14.71 13.75
C GLY A 22 0.08 15.29 12.39
N THR A 23 1.05 15.22 11.49
CA THR A 23 0.78 15.42 10.07
C THR A 23 -0.25 14.35 9.74
N THR A 24 -1.49 14.75 9.51
CA THR A 24 -2.50 13.85 8.98
C THR A 24 -1.99 13.47 7.60
N ILE A 25 -1.28 12.35 7.51
CA ILE A 25 -1.02 11.70 6.24
C ILE A 25 -2.42 11.41 5.71
N VAL A 26 -2.89 12.21 4.76
CA VAL A 26 -4.10 11.89 4.02
C VAL A 26 -3.74 10.61 3.26
N ALA A 27 -4.07 9.47 3.87
CA ALA A 27 -3.82 8.17 3.28
C ALA A 27 -4.70 8.08 2.03
N ASP A 28 -4.08 8.04 0.86
CA ASP A 28 -4.76 7.80 -0.39
C ASP A 28 -4.98 6.27 -0.54
N PRO A 29 -6.22 5.77 -0.42
CA PRO A 29 -6.49 4.34 -0.46
C PRO A 29 -6.12 3.73 -1.82
N LEU A 30 -6.23 4.48 -2.91
CA LEU A 30 -5.86 4.02 -4.25
C LEU A 30 -4.36 3.82 -4.34
N LEU A 31 -3.59 4.79 -3.85
CA LEU A 31 -2.13 4.71 -3.82
C LEU A 31 -1.64 3.49 -3.03
N ASN A 32 -2.27 3.19 -1.89
CA ASN A 32 -1.94 1.99 -1.13
C ASN A 32 -2.30 0.71 -1.90
N ALA A 33 -3.46 0.65 -2.56
CA ALA A 33 -3.84 -0.51 -3.36
C ALA A 33 -2.88 -0.75 -4.55
N ILE A 34 -2.38 0.31 -5.20
CA ILE A 34 -1.37 0.22 -6.25
C ILE A 34 -0.05 -0.32 -5.70
N ARG A 35 0.38 0.15 -4.52
CA ARG A 35 1.61 -0.32 -3.86
C ARG A 35 1.50 -1.80 -3.47
N ASP A 36 0.37 -2.23 -2.95
CA ASP A 36 0.11 -3.64 -2.62
C ASP A 36 0.19 -4.52 -3.88
N TYR A 37 -0.44 -4.09 -4.97
CA TYR A 37 -0.39 -4.80 -6.25
C TYR A 37 1.03 -4.95 -6.78
N ARG A 38 1.80 -3.85 -6.83
CA ARG A 38 3.20 -3.89 -7.27
C ARG A 38 4.07 -4.77 -6.37
N THR A 39 3.85 -4.72 -5.07
CA THR A 39 4.54 -5.61 -4.12
C THR A 39 4.22 -7.07 -4.42
N GLY A 40 2.96 -7.40 -4.72
CA GLY A 40 2.57 -8.75 -5.12
C GLY A 40 3.26 -9.19 -6.43
N ILE A 41 3.35 -8.30 -7.42
CA ILE A 41 4.06 -8.55 -8.68
C ILE A 41 5.55 -8.81 -8.41
N ASP A 42 6.19 -8.03 -7.53
CA ASP A 42 7.57 -8.24 -7.13
C ASP A 42 7.77 -9.61 -6.46
N VAL A 43 6.84 -10.05 -5.62
CA VAL A 43 6.88 -11.38 -5.01
C VAL A 43 6.77 -12.47 -6.07
N MET A 44 5.85 -12.35 -7.04
CA MET A 44 5.73 -13.31 -8.15
C MET A 44 7.01 -13.36 -8.98
N ASN A 45 7.57 -12.20 -9.34
CA ASN A 45 8.79 -12.09 -10.13
C ASN A 45 10.03 -12.64 -9.41
N ALA A 46 10.01 -12.70 -8.08
CA ALA A 46 11.08 -13.30 -7.29
C ALA A 46 11.06 -14.84 -7.31
N ILE A 47 9.96 -15.46 -7.74
CA ILE A 47 9.86 -16.93 -7.86
C ILE A 47 10.72 -17.39 -9.05
N PRO A 48 11.66 -18.34 -8.85
CA PRO A 48 12.44 -18.88 -9.96
C PRO A 48 11.53 -19.46 -11.06
N PRO A 49 11.70 -19.08 -12.35
CA PRO A 49 10.82 -19.53 -13.42
C PRO A 49 10.73 -21.06 -13.56
N ALA A 50 11.79 -21.79 -13.19
CA ALA A 50 11.81 -23.25 -13.20
C ALA A 50 10.87 -23.89 -12.16
N LEU A 51 10.35 -23.13 -11.20
CA LEU A 51 9.38 -23.57 -10.19
C LEU A 51 7.93 -23.21 -10.56
N ILE A 52 7.73 -22.46 -11.65
CA ILE A 52 6.41 -22.08 -12.14
C ILE A 52 6.00 -23.11 -13.21
N THR A 53 4.89 -23.79 -12.96
CA THR A 53 4.30 -24.76 -13.87
C THR A 53 2.86 -24.35 -14.18
N MET A 54 2.32 -24.88 -15.27
CA MET A 54 0.93 -24.61 -15.65
C MET A 54 -0.06 -25.05 -14.56
N GLU A 55 0.29 -26.07 -13.76
CA GLU A 55 -0.54 -26.56 -12.67
C GLU A 55 -0.53 -25.69 -11.41
N ASN A 56 0.53 -24.89 -11.19
CA ASN A 56 0.67 -24.07 -9.97
C ASN A 56 0.58 -22.56 -10.22
N GLU A 57 0.61 -22.11 -11.48
CA GLU A 57 0.63 -20.69 -11.83
C GLU A 57 -0.55 -19.93 -11.20
N ASP A 58 -1.78 -20.45 -11.32
CA ASP A 58 -2.97 -19.82 -10.75
C ASP A 58 -2.87 -19.68 -9.22
N ASP A 59 -2.36 -20.70 -8.53
CA ASP A 59 -2.17 -20.66 -7.06
C ASP A 59 -1.10 -19.63 -6.67
N LEU A 60 -0.02 -19.53 -7.45
CA LEU A 60 1.02 -18.52 -7.25
C LEU A 60 0.47 -17.10 -7.49
N VAL A 61 -0.36 -16.90 -8.51
CA VAL A 61 -1.05 -15.63 -8.76
C VAL A 61 -1.95 -15.28 -7.57
N GLN A 62 -2.77 -16.22 -7.09
CA GLN A 62 -3.65 -15.99 -5.94
C GLN A 62 -2.89 -15.72 -4.64
N ALA A 63 -1.72 -16.33 -4.46
CA ALA A 63 -0.86 -16.11 -3.29
C ALA A 63 -0.07 -14.79 -3.35
N THR A 64 0.04 -14.16 -4.53
CA THR A 64 0.86 -12.97 -4.76
C THR A 64 0.02 -11.75 -5.13
N TYR A 65 -0.11 -11.43 -6.41
CA TYR A 65 -0.74 -10.19 -6.88
C TYR A 65 -2.23 -10.32 -7.18
N GLY A 66 -2.77 -11.53 -7.39
CA GLY A 66 -4.14 -11.77 -7.85
C GLY A 66 -5.22 -11.05 -7.03
N PRO A 67 -5.22 -11.14 -5.68
CA PRO A 67 -6.19 -10.42 -4.85
C PRO A 67 -6.07 -8.90 -4.96
N HIS A 68 -4.84 -8.38 -5.11
CA HIS A 68 -4.59 -6.94 -5.28
C HIS A 68 -5.02 -6.46 -6.66
N GLN A 69 -4.80 -7.27 -7.69
CA GLN A 69 -5.30 -7.03 -9.04
C GLN A 69 -6.81 -6.91 -9.04
N HIS A 70 -7.50 -7.89 -8.43
CA HIS A 70 -8.96 -7.89 -8.35
C HIS A 70 -9.50 -6.63 -7.66
N ARG A 71 -8.84 -6.19 -6.59
CA ARG A 71 -9.17 -4.94 -5.90
C ARG A 71 -9.04 -3.71 -6.83
N LEU A 72 -8.01 -3.65 -7.67
CA LEU A 72 -7.82 -2.56 -8.62
C LEU A 72 -8.82 -2.61 -9.78
N GLN A 73 -9.15 -3.81 -10.28
CA GLN A 73 -10.18 -4.01 -11.30
C GLN A 73 -11.55 -3.50 -10.82
N GLN A 74 -11.88 -3.72 -9.55
CA GLN A 74 -13.15 -3.30 -8.94
C GLN A 74 -13.12 -1.86 -8.38
N TRP A 75 -12.03 -1.13 -8.57
CA TRP A 75 -11.88 0.20 -7.97
C TRP A 75 -12.91 1.18 -8.53
N ASN A 76 -13.61 1.88 -7.64
CA ASN A 76 -14.75 2.73 -8.03
C ASN A 76 -14.80 4.08 -7.29
N THR A 77 -13.75 4.45 -6.55
CA THR A 77 -13.64 5.74 -5.87
C THR A 77 -12.60 6.64 -6.53
N PRO A 78 -12.72 7.97 -6.44
CA PRO A 78 -11.70 8.89 -6.94
C PRO A 78 -10.35 8.68 -6.27
N ALA A 79 -9.26 9.06 -6.94
CA ALA A 79 -8.00 9.29 -6.25
C ALA A 79 -8.18 10.41 -5.22
N MET A 80 -7.49 10.31 -4.07
CA MET A 80 -7.63 11.31 -2.99
C MET A 80 -6.45 12.27 -2.91
N SER A 81 -5.44 12.06 -3.76
CA SER A 81 -4.23 12.86 -3.81
C SER A 81 -3.67 12.94 -5.22
N ARG A 82 -2.84 13.97 -5.46
CA ARG A 82 -2.08 14.10 -6.70
C ARG A 82 -1.11 12.91 -6.90
N GLU A 83 -0.53 12.41 -5.82
CA GLU A 83 0.38 11.25 -5.89
C GLU A 83 -0.38 9.99 -6.33
N GLY A 84 -1.52 9.70 -5.73
CA GLY A 84 -2.35 8.55 -6.12
C GLY A 84 -2.84 8.64 -7.57
N ALA A 85 -3.24 9.83 -8.03
CA ALA A 85 -3.63 10.03 -9.42
C ALA A 85 -2.45 9.78 -10.40
N ILE A 86 -1.25 10.25 -10.07
CA ILE A 86 -0.06 10.02 -10.91
C ILE A 86 0.34 8.54 -10.91
N GLU A 87 0.31 7.88 -9.75
CA GLU A 87 0.67 6.47 -9.67
C GLU A 87 -0.34 5.57 -10.38
N ALA A 88 -1.62 5.94 -10.43
CA ALA A 88 -2.61 5.25 -11.25
C ALA A 88 -2.28 5.34 -12.75
N LEU A 89 -1.89 6.52 -13.25
CA LEU A 89 -1.45 6.69 -14.64
C LEU A 89 -0.16 5.91 -14.94
N ARG A 90 0.80 5.92 -14.01
CA ARG A 90 2.04 5.14 -14.14
C ARG A 90 1.79 3.64 -14.16
N LEU A 91 0.84 3.16 -13.36
CA LEU A 91 0.41 1.76 -13.40
C LEU A 91 -0.17 1.41 -14.77
N MET A 92 -1.03 2.27 -15.32
CA MET A 92 -1.59 2.08 -16.67
C MET A 92 -0.51 1.97 -17.74
N GLU A 93 0.49 2.86 -17.66
CA GLU A 93 1.65 2.85 -18.57
C GLU A 93 2.51 1.59 -18.40
N SER A 94 2.86 1.20 -17.16
CA SER A 94 3.77 0.08 -16.90
C SER A 94 3.17 -1.26 -17.31
N GLU A 95 1.90 -1.50 -16.99
CA GLU A 95 1.21 -2.75 -17.30
C GLU A 95 0.59 -2.75 -18.71
N HIS A 96 0.68 -1.64 -19.45
CA HIS A 96 0.05 -1.45 -20.76
C HIS A 96 -1.48 -1.66 -20.73
N VAL A 97 -2.10 -1.21 -19.64
CA VAL A 97 -3.52 -1.40 -19.30
C VAL A 97 -4.29 -0.09 -19.49
N PHE A 98 -4.98 0.05 -20.63
CA PHE A 98 -5.75 1.26 -20.98
C PHE A 98 -7.25 1.01 -21.12
N VAL A 99 -7.65 -0.14 -21.66
CA VAL A 99 -9.05 -0.46 -21.99
C VAL A 99 -9.57 -1.72 -21.28
N ASP A 100 -8.69 -2.39 -20.55
CA ASP A 100 -8.99 -3.51 -19.64
C ASP A 100 -9.60 -3.00 -18.33
N GLU A 101 -9.97 -3.92 -17.43
CA GLU A 101 -10.66 -3.56 -16.19
C GLU A 101 -9.82 -2.64 -15.29
N ILE A 102 -8.50 -2.86 -15.18
CA ILE A 102 -7.63 -1.98 -14.38
C ILE A 102 -7.54 -0.62 -15.04
N GLY A 103 -7.22 -0.56 -16.34
CA GLY A 103 -7.12 0.69 -17.07
C GLY A 103 -8.41 1.50 -17.01
N VAL A 104 -9.57 0.84 -17.08
CA VAL A 104 -10.89 1.46 -16.94
C VAL A 104 -11.08 2.08 -15.56
N SER A 105 -10.77 1.32 -14.51
CA SER A 105 -10.95 1.78 -13.13
C SER A 105 -9.95 2.89 -12.75
N MET A 106 -8.70 2.80 -13.20
CA MET A 106 -7.67 3.80 -12.94
C MET A 106 -7.96 5.14 -13.61
N HIS A 107 -8.29 5.16 -14.91
CA HIS A 107 -8.57 6.44 -15.58
C HIS A 107 -9.81 7.13 -15.00
N ARG A 108 -10.84 6.38 -14.57
CA ARG A 108 -12.02 6.94 -13.90
C ARG A 108 -11.66 7.58 -12.56
N ALA A 109 -10.84 6.90 -11.75
CA ALA A 109 -10.39 7.43 -10.47
C ALA A 109 -9.57 8.72 -10.64
N VAL A 110 -8.71 8.76 -11.67
CA VAL A 110 -7.92 9.95 -12.04
C VAL A 110 -8.82 11.07 -12.55
N LEU A 111 -9.72 10.79 -13.48
CA LEU A 111 -10.61 11.79 -14.06
C LEU A 111 -11.48 12.44 -13.00
N ALA A 112 -12.08 11.64 -12.10
CA ALA A 112 -12.91 12.16 -11.02
C ALA A 112 -12.11 13.03 -10.02
N PHE A 113 -10.83 12.70 -9.78
CA PHE A 113 -9.95 13.57 -8.99
C PHE A 113 -9.70 14.91 -9.70
N LEU A 114 -9.38 14.87 -11.01
CA LEU A 114 -9.07 16.07 -11.80
C LEU A 114 -10.28 16.98 -12.02
N GLU A 115 -11.48 16.42 -12.18
CA GLU A 115 -12.73 17.19 -12.30
C GLU A 115 -13.16 17.84 -10.97
N GLY A 116 -12.69 17.31 -9.84
CA GLY A 116 -12.93 17.86 -8.51
C GLY A 116 -11.89 18.90 -8.05
N LEU A 117 -10.88 19.22 -8.86
CA LEU A 117 -9.86 20.24 -8.58
C LEU A 117 -10.35 21.67 -8.76
#